data_AF-A0A5E3XF83-F1
#
_entry.id   AF-A0A5E3XF83-F1
#
_cell.length_a   1.000
_cell.length_b   1.000
_cell.length_c   1.000
_cell.angle_alpha   90.00
_cell.angle_beta   90.00
_cell.angle_gamma   90.00
#
_symmetry.space_group_name_H-M   'P 1'
#
loop_
_entity.id
_entity.type
_entity.pdbx_description
1 polymer ?
#
loop_
_entity_poly.entity_id
_entity_poly.type
_entity_poly.pdbx_seq_one_letter_code
_entity_poly.pdbx_strand_id
1 'polypeptide(L)'
;MFKSAVLSLALVAGSASAITIKFVNQCSYTVWPAVGAAPYGSPDSSIAYGTTLGAGGSASFAVSDTAIGIRSWGRTGCDGSGANCATGACNGGLVCNDAGITSGVILGEYGYGDFGSCCGGQRTSWDLSIVSASLNIPTKLTSSDGQSVQCTGTPCDASQVYTYTDDYAADRNSALGQTYTHTFCP
;
A
#
# COMPACT_ATOMS: atom_id res chain seq x y z
N MET A 1 5.86 -50.76 -32.35
CA MET A 1 5.30 -50.51 -31.00
C MET A 1 5.95 -49.24 -30.46
N PHE A 2 5.35 -48.07 -30.69
CA PHE A 2 5.88 -46.80 -30.19
C PHE A 2 5.32 -46.53 -28.79
N LYS A 3 6.21 -46.48 -27.79
CA LYS A 3 5.84 -46.17 -26.41
C LYS A 3 5.76 -44.65 -26.25
N SER A 4 4.54 -44.11 -26.17
CA SER A 4 4.34 -42.72 -25.76
C SER A 4 4.71 -42.57 -24.29
N ALA A 5 5.76 -41.78 -24.00
CA ALA A 5 6.05 -41.31 -22.66
C ALA A 5 5.19 -40.08 -22.38
N VAL A 6 4.23 -40.20 -21.45
CA VAL A 6 3.45 -39.08 -20.93
C VAL A 6 4.32 -38.36 -19.90
N LEU A 7 4.76 -37.14 -20.23
CA LEU A 7 5.50 -36.27 -19.31
C LEU A 7 4.48 -35.53 -18.44
N SER A 8 4.24 -36.02 -17.22
CA SER A 8 3.41 -35.33 -16.23
C SER A 8 4.13 -34.09 -15.72
N LEU A 9 3.66 -32.92 -16.13
CA LEU A 9 4.12 -31.63 -15.62
C LEU A 9 3.54 -31.43 -14.21
N ALA A 10 4.35 -31.71 -13.18
CA ALA A 10 3.98 -31.38 -11.81
C ALA A 10 4.02 -29.86 -11.64
N LEU A 11 2.84 -29.22 -11.58
CA LEU A 11 2.72 -27.83 -11.15
C LEU A 11 3.08 -27.77 -9.67
N VAL A 12 4.30 -27.33 -9.37
CA VAL A 12 4.66 -26.88 -8.02
C VAL A 12 3.98 -25.54 -7.83
N ALA A 13 2.79 -25.54 -7.22
CA ALA A 13 2.18 -24.34 -6.68
C ALA A 13 3.01 -23.90 -5.46
N GLY A 14 4.10 -23.17 -5.72
CA GLY A 14 4.79 -22.45 -4.66
C GLY A 14 3.85 -21.37 -4.15
N SER A 15 3.38 -21.50 -2.92
CA SER A 15 2.73 -20.39 -2.22
C SER A 15 3.77 -19.28 -2.08
N ALA A 16 3.74 -18.29 -2.98
CA ALA A 16 4.54 -17.09 -2.81
C ALA A 16 3.99 -16.35 -1.59
N SER A 17 4.85 -16.12 -0.59
CA SER A 17 4.47 -15.34 0.59
C SER A 17 4.22 -13.88 0.18
N ALA A 18 3.20 -13.26 0.75
CA ALA A 18 2.70 -11.95 0.34
C ALA A 18 2.14 -11.19 1.53
N ILE A 19 2.32 -9.86 1.55
CA ILE A 19 1.50 -8.99 2.38
C ILE A 19 0.22 -8.64 1.62
N THR A 20 -0.86 -8.38 2.35
CA THR A 20 -2.13 -7.92 1.76
C THR A 20 -2.36 -6.45 2.11
N ILE A 21 -2.53 -5.60 1.11
CA ILE A 21 -2.95 -4.21 1.29
C ILE A 21 -4.45 -4.15 1.03
N LYS A 22 -5.22 -3.91 2.08
CA LYS A 22 -6.68 -3.81 2.07
C LYS A 22 -7.09 -2.35 2.22
N PHE A 23 -8.09 -1.94 1.45
CA PHE A 23 -8.73 -0.64 1.56
C PHE A 23 -10.17 -0.80 2.00
N VAL A 24 -10.62 0.06 2.89
CA VAL A 24 -12.01 0.19 3.35
C VAL A 24 -12.40 1.65 3.24
N ASN A 25 -13.45 1.92 2.46
CA ASN A 25 -14.00 3.26 2.31
C ASN A 25 -15.14 3.48 3.32
N GLN A 26 -14.89 4.16 4.43
CA GLN A 26 -15.94 4.60 5.36
C GLN A 26 -16.40 6.03 5.09
N CYS A 27 -15.84 6.69 4.08
CA CYS A 27 -16.32 8.00 3.65
C CYS A 27 -17.72 7.90 3.04
N SER A 28 -18.47 8.99 3.10
CA SER A 28 -19.79 9.11 2.45
C SER A 28 -19.69 9.32 0.93
N TYR A 29 -18.49 9.30 0.37
CA TYR A 29 -18.18 9.57 -1.04
C TYR A 29 -17.28 8.48 -1.62
N THR A 30 -17.23 8.38 -2.95
CA THR A 30 -16.38 7.44 -3.67
C THR A 30 -14.90 7.81 -3.53
N VAL A 31 -14.06 6.81 -3.30
CA VAL A 31 -12.59 6.94 -3.29
C VAL A 31 -11.98 5.97 -4.30
N TRP A 32 -10.80 6.32 -4.80
CA TRP A 32 -10.07 5.48 -5.76
C TRP A 32 -8.73 5.09 -5.17
N PRO A 33 -8.65 4.01 -4.38
CA PRO A 33 -7.36 3.58 -3.85
C PRO A 33 -6.43 3.10 -4.95
N ALA A 34 -5.14 3.28 -4.72
CA ALA A 34 -4.08 2.83 -5.59
C ALA A 34 -2.92 2.24 -4.78
N VAL A 35 -2.17 1.34 -5.42
CA VAL A 35 -0.92 0.79 -4.90
C VAL A 35 0.08 0.76 -6.04
N GLY A 36 1.32 1.14 -5.76
CA GLY A 36 2.42 0.96 -6.72
C GLY A 36 3.75 0.77 -6.02
N ALA A 37 4.79 0.45 -6.79
CA ALA A 37 6.15 0.26 -6.27
C ALA A 37 7.12 1.28 -6.86
N ALA A 38 7.95 1.87 -6.01
CA ALA A 38 9.10 2.68 -6.41
C ALA A 38 10.36 2.27 -5.65
N PRO A 39 10.89 1.05 -5.87
CA PRO A 39 12.13 0.61 -5.23
C PRO A 39 13.25 1.61 -5.54
N TYR A 40 13.96 2.05 -4.50
CA TYR A 40 15.01 3.07 -4.61
C TYR A 40 14.55 4.39 -5.27
N GLY A 41 13.25 4.71 -5.16
CA GLY A 41 12.65 5.93 -5.70
C GLY A 41 12.32 5.90 -7.20
N SER A 42 12.50 4.76 -7.88
CA SER A 42 12.20 4.62 -9.32
C SER A 42 10.94 3.77 -9.53
N PRO A 43 9.91 4.26 -10.25
CA PRO A 43 8.70 3.50 -10.51
C PRO A 43 8.95 2.14 -11.15
N ASP A 44 8.32 1.11 -10.59
CA ASP A 44 8.24 -0.24 -11.12
C ASP A 44 6.76 -0.56 -11.42
N SER A 45 6.44 -0.66 -12.71
CA SER A 45 5.08 -0.94 -13.18
C SER A 45 4.65 -2.39 -13.03
N SER A 46 5.51 -3.30 -12.54
CA SER A 46 5.13 -4.68 -12.24
C SER A 46 4.16 -4.78 -11.06
N ILE A 47 4.17 -3.78 -10.18
CA ILE A 47 3.21 -3.59 -9.10
C ILE A 47 2.46 -2.30 -9.38
N ALA A 48 1.26 -2.43 -9.94
CA ALA A 48 0.39 -1.32 -10.30
C ALA A 48 -1.05 -1.75 -10.10
N TYR A 49 -1.69 -1.22 -9.06
CA TYR A 49 -3.09 -1.49 -8.76
C TYR A 49 -3.87 -0.19 -8.62
N GLY A 50 -5.13 -0.24 -9.00
CA GLY A 50 -6.07 0.83 -8.74
C GLY A 50 -7.49 0.35 -8.97
N THR A 51 -8.42 0.86 -8.17
CA THR A 51 -9.84 0.52 -8.27
C THR A 51 -10.70 1.68 -7.78
N THR A 52 -12.00 1.51 -7.87
CA THR A 52 -13.02 2.46 -7.40
C THR A 52 -13.78 1.81 -6.24
N LEU A 53 -13.89 2.51 -5.12
CA LEU A 53 -14.68 2.09 -3.97
C LEU A 53 -15.78 3.11 -3.71
N GLY A 54 -17.04 2.70 -3.88
CA GLY A 54 -18.18 3.45 -3.34
C GLY A 54 -18.16 3.48 -1.81
N ALA A 55 -19.05 4.28 -1.20
CA ALA A 55 -19.20 4.34 0.25
C ALA A 55 -19.46 2.94 0.84
N GLY A 56 -18.74 2.57 1.91
CA GLY A 56 -18.79 1.25 2.54
C GLY A 56 -18.03 0.15 1.80
N GLY A 57 -17.48 0.42 0.61
CA GLY A 57 -16.78 -0.56 -0.22
C GLY A 57 -15.39 -0.94 0.31
N SER A 58 -14.89 -2.09 -0.14
CA SER A 58 -13.53 -2.53 0.16
C SER A 58 -12.90 -3.32 -0.98
N ALA A 59 -11.57 -3.28 -1.08
CA ALA A 59 -10.78 -4.10 -1.99
C ALA A 59 -9.45 -4.49 -1.34
N SER A 60 -8.83 -5.56 -1.83
CA SER A 60 -7.53 -6.05 -1.36
C SER A 60 -6.61 -6.35 -2.52
N PHE A 61 -5.32 -6.06 -2.34
CA PHE A 61 -4.25 -6.38 -3.29
C PHE A 61 -3.12 -7.11 -2.57
N ALA A 62 -2.59 -8.16 -3.18
CA ALA A 62 -1.45 -8.89 -2.64
C ALA A 62 -0.17 -8.39 -3.32
N VAL A 63 0.87 -8.15 -2.52
CA VAL A 63 2.23 -7.86 -3.02
C VAL A 63 3.21 -8.80 -2.32
N SER A 64 4.29 -9.16 -3.01
CA SER A 64 5.34 -10.00 -2.42
C SER A 64 5.78 -9.41 -1.07
N ASP A 65 5.90 -10.24 -0.04
CA ASP A 65 6.35 -9.79 1.28
C ASP A 65 7.85 -9.49 1.34
N THR A 66 8.57 -9.78 0.26
CA THR A 66 9.96 -9.39 0.02
C THR A 66 10.09 -8.12 -0.83
N ALA A 67 8.99 -7.50 -1.26
CA ALA A 67 9.02 -6.27 -2.03
C ALA A 67 9.42 -5.06 -1.16
N ILE A 68 10.02 -4.05 -1.80
CA ILE A 68 10.45 -2.80 -1.17
C ILE A 68 9.89 -1.58 -1.92
N GLY A 69 9.74 -0.46 -1.22
CA GLY A 69 9.26 0.79 -1.82
C GLY A 69 7.81 0.71 -2.28
N ILE A 70 6.99 -0.10 -1.63
CA ILE A 70 5.56 -0.17 -1.92
C ILE A 70 4.88 1.05 -1.31
N ARG A 71 4.00 1.68 -2.09
CA ARG A 71 3.19 2.82 -1.68
C ARG A 71 1.73 2.57 -1.96
N SER A 72 0.88 3.12 -1.10
CA SER A 72 -0.57 3.03 -1.16
C SER A 72 -1.20 4.35 -0.77
N TRP A 73 -2.29 4.73 -1.42
CA TRP A 73 -2.99 5.98 -1.10
C TRP A 73 -4.43 5.97 -1.61
N GLY A 74 -5.22 6.92 -1.14
CA GLY A 74 -6.58 7.17 -1.61
C GLY A 74 -6.64 8.43 -2.49
N ARG A 75 -7.45 8.38 -3.54
CA ARG A 75 -7.70 9.52 -4.46
C ARG A 75 -9.16 9.95 -4.38
N THR A 76 -9.43 11.23 -4.62
CA THR A 76 -10.80 11.79 -4.57
C THR A 76 -11.14 12.60 -5.81
N GLY A 77 -12.43 12.65 -6.15
CA GLY A 77 -12.94 13.48 -7.25
C GLY A 77 -12.38 13.12 -8.62
N CYS A 78 -12.16 11.82 -8.89
CA CYS A 78 -11.75 11.35 -10.21
C CYS A 78 -12.91 11.38 -11.20
N ASP A 79 -12.59 11.49 -12.48
CA ASP A 79 -13.57 11.42 -13.56
C ASP A 79 -14.14 10.00 -13.74
N GLY A 80 -15.06 9.83 -14.70
CA GLY A 80 -15.73 8.54 -14.96
C GLY A 80 -14.78 7.41 -15.38
N SER A 81 -13.54 7.71 -15.79
CA SER A 81 -12.50 6.73 -16.10
C SER A 81 -11.64 6.37 -14.89
N GLY A 82 -11.80 7.07 -13.75
CA GLY A 82 -10.94 6.95 -12.58
C GLY A 82 -9.61 7.71 -12.71
N ALA A 83 -9.50 8.60 -13.70
CA ALA A 83 -8.37 9.49 -13.92
C ALA A 83 -8.69 10.92 -13.44
N ASN A 84 -7.76 11.86 -13.66
CA ASN A 84 -7.96 13.30 -13.44
C ASN A 84 -8.58 13.65 -12.08
N CYS A 85 -8.04 13.04 -11.02
CA CYS A 85 -8.55 13.21 -9.67
C CYS A 85 -8.25 14.59 -9.09
N ALA A 86 -9.16 15.12 -8.27
CA ALA A 86 -8.97 16.38 -7.57
C ALA A 86 -7.83 16.31 -6.53
N THR A 87 -7.65 15.15 -5.89
CA THR A 87 -6.51 14.89 -4.99
C THR A 87 -5.94 13.49 -5.23
N GLY A 88 -4.64 13.32 -5.00
CA GLY A 88 -3.97 12.03 -5.12
C GLY A 88 -3.84 11.52 -6.56
N ALA A 89 -4.06 12.37 -7.57
CA ALA A 89 -3.94 11.97 -8.97
C ALA A 89 -2.57 11.35 -9.25
N CYS A 90 -2.53 10.47 -10.24
CA CYS A 90 -1.35 9.71 -10.60
C CYS A 90 -1.30 9.54 -12.13
N ASN A 91 -0.11 9.27 -12.65
CA ASN A 91 0.02 8.79 -14.03
C ASN A 91 -0.58 7.39 -14.17
N GLY A 92 -1.21 7.10 -15.32
CA GLY A 92 -1.80 5.78 -15.62
C GLY A 92 -3.34 5.70 -15.54
N GLY A 93 -4.00 6.73 -15.01
CA GLY A 93 -5.47 6.78 -14.92
C GLY A 93 -5.99 5.96 -13.74
N LEU A 94 -6.94 5.04 -13.94
CA LEU A 94 -7.47 4.21 -12.85
C LEU A 94 -6.38 3.37 -12.18
N VAL A 95 -5.47 2.78 -12.96
CA VAL A 95 -4.36 1.97 -12.48
C VAL A 95 -3.08 2.79 -12.57
N CYS A 96 -2.56 3.22 -11.43
CA CYS A 96 -1.42 4.12 -11.37
C CYS A 96 -0.11 3.41 -11.75
N ASN A 97 0.77 4.06 -12.50
CA ASN A 97 2.06 3.51 -12.93
C ASN A 97 3.29 4.34 -12.47
N ASP A 98 3.08 5.33 -11.61
CA ASP A 98 4.14 6.19 -11.04
C ASP A 98 4.36 5.96 -9.54
N ALA A 99 3.71 4.93 -8.97
CA ALA A 99 3.78 4.59 -7.55
C ALA A 99 3.49 5.74 -6.59
N GLY A 100 2.60 6.66 -6.99
CA GLY A 100 2.14 7.74 -6.12
C GLY A 100 3.17 8.86 -5.93
N ILE A 101 4.27 8.87 -6.69
CA ILE A 101 5.29 9.92 -6.67
C ILE A 101 4.67 11.30 -6.92
N THR A 102 3.66 11.37 -7.79
CA THR A 102 2.99 12.63 -8.14
C THR A 102 1.75 12.91 -7.29
N SER A 103 1.37 11.99 -6.38
CA SER A 103 0.08 12.04 -5.71
C SER A 103 -0.06 13.23 -4.75
N GLY A 104 1.03 13.65 -4.10
CA GLY A 104 1.05 14.81 -3.18
C GLY A 104 0.14 14.67 -1.96
N VAL A 105 -0.27 13.44 -1.63
CA VAL A 105 -1.18 13.14 -0.53
C VAL A 105 -0.60 12.11 0.41
N ILE A 106 -1.24 11.91 1.58
CA ILE A 106 -0.82 10.90 2.55
C ILE A 106 -0.62 9.54 1.89
N LEU A 107 0.54 8.94 2.16
CA LEU A 107 0.92 7.63 1.66
C LEU A 107 0.95 6.65 2.83
N GLY A 108 0.53 5.41 2.59
CA GLY A 108 1.01 4.26 3.36
C GLY A 108 2.19 3.64 2.64
N GLU A 109 3.32 3.49 3.32
CA GLU A 109 4.56 2.98 2.77
C GLU A 109 4.90 1.62 3.38
N TYR A 110 5.53 0.73 2.59
CA TYR A 110 5.93 -0.62 3.03
C TYR A 110 7.23 -1.05 2.39
N GLY A 111 8.02 -1.83 3.13
CA GLY A 111 9.17 -2.51 2.58
C GLY A 111 9.66 -3.68 3.42
N TYR A 112 10.14 -4.71 2.75
CA TYR A 112 10.94 -5.76 3.36
C TYR A 112 12.21 -5.19 4.00
N GLY A 113 12.52 -5.65 5.21
CA GLY A 113 13.78 -5.39 5.89
C GLY A 113 14.20 -6.58 6.76
N ASP A 114 15.52 -6.78 6.89
CA ASP A 114 16.08 -7.70 7.88
C ASP A 114 16.66 -6.89 9.04
N PHE A 115 15.97 -6.91 10.18
CA PHE A 115 16.36 -6.20 11.39
C PHE A 115 17.35 -7.01 12.25
N GLY A 116 17.71 -8.22 11.81
CA GLY A 116 18.57 -9.12 12.55
C GLY A 116 17.86 -9.84 13.70
N SER A 117 18.47 -10.92 14.20
CA SER A 117 17.87 -11.80 15.20
C SER A 117 17.58 -11.12 16.54
N CYS A 118 18.34 -10.08 16.90
CA CYS A 118 18.10 -9.27 18.11
C CYS A 118 16.74 -8.57 18.10
N CYS A 119 16.22 -8.31 16.90
CA CYS A 119 15.29 -7.22 16.65
C CYS A 119 14.16 -7.69 15.71
N GLY A 120 13.87 -9.00 15.72
CA GLY A 120 12.72 -9.61 15.06
C GLY A 120 12.96 -10.17 13.65
N GLY A 121 14.20 -10.15 13.15
CA GLY A 121 14.62 -10.77 11.89
C GLY A 121 14.01 -10.12 10.65
N GLN A 122 13.61 -10.96 9.69
CA GLN A 122 12.94 -10.53 8.46
C GLN A 122 11.52 -10.05 8.75
N ARG A 123 11.22 -8.81 8.34
CA ARG A 123 9.99 -8.10 8.67
C ARG A 123 9.58 -7.19 7.53
N THR A 124 8.34 -6.72 7.60
CA THR A 124 7.88 -5.60 6.78
C THR A 124 7.90 -4.35 7.66
N SER A 125 8.71 -3.35 7.30
CA SER A 125 8.57 -1.98 7.82
C SER A 125 7.42 -1.29 7.09
N TRP A 126 6.69 -0.46 7.81
CA TRP A 126 5.52 0.24 7.30
C TRP A 126 5.17 1.46 8.14
N ASP A 127 4.55 2.44 7.48
CA ASP A 127 4.17 3.70 8.12
C ASP A 127 3.05 4.41 7.33
N LEU A 128 2.59 5.54 7.89
CA LEU A 128 1.93 6.58 7.12
C LEU A 128 2.90 7.76 6.99
N SER A 129 2.87 8.44 5.84
CA SER A 129 3.78 9.54 5.53
C SER A 129 3.05 10.69 4.85
N ILE A 130 3.33 11.91 5.32
CA ILE A 130 2.98 13.17 4.65
C ILE A 130 4.23 13.99 4.29
N VAL A 131 5.40 13.35 4.20
CA VAL A 131 6.64 14.04 3.82
C VAL A 131 6.52 14.58 2.40
N SER A 132 6.59 15.91 2.25
CA SER A 132 6.31 16.62 0.98
C SER A 132 4.91 16.37 0.41
N ALA A 133 3.95 16.02 1.26
CA ALA A 133 2.57 15.72 0.89
C ALA A 133 1.58 16.36 1.89
N SER A 134 0.29 16.13 1.67
CA SER A 134 -0.78 16.66 2.53
C SER A 134 -1.81 15.58 2.87
N LEU A 135 -2.54 15.78 3.97
CA LEU A 135 -3.70 14.93 4.27
C LEU A 135 -4.86 15.31 3.35
N ASN A 136 -5.25 14.42 2.43
CA ASN A 136 -6.46 14.59 1.60
C ASN A 136 -7.68 13.87 2.18
N ILE A 137 -7.49 12.68 2.73
CA ILE A 137 -8.54 11.85 3.35
C ILE A 137 -8.08 11.48 4.76
N PRO A 138 -8.88 11.70 5.81
CA PRO A 138 -8.62 11.12 7.13
C PRO A 138 -8.34 9.62 7.02
N THR A 139 -7.17 9.17 7.46
CA THR A 139 -6.69 7.83 7.16
C THR A 139 -6.17 7.15 8.42
N LYS A 140 -6.57 5.89 8.61
CA LYS A 140 -6.01 4.98 9.61
C LYS A 140 -5.44 3.75 8.92
N LEU A 141 -4.25 3.33 9.35
CA LEU A 141 -3.59 2.12 8.89
C LEU A 141 -3.44 1.14 10.05
N THR A 142 -3.93 -0.08 9.88
CA THR A 142 -3.83 -1.16 10.87
C THR A 142 -3.17 -2.39 10.27
N SER A 143 -2.22 -3.00 10.99
CA SER A 143 -1.68 -4.32 10.67
C SER A 143 -2.49 -5.42 11.38
N SER A 144 -2.54 -6.62 10.79
CA SER A 144 -3.25 -7.78 11.36
C SER A 144 -2.66 -8.29 12.68
N ASP A 145 -1.46 -7.83 13.05
CA ASP A 145 -0.85 -8.08 14.36
C ASP A 145 -1.37 -7.14 15.47
N GLY A 146 -2.28 -6.22 15.16
CA GLY A 146 -2.92 -5.31 16.10
C GLY A 146 -2.27 -3.92 16.21
N GLN A 147 -1.13 -3.69 15.55
CA GLN A 147 -0.52 -2.36 15.49
C GLN A 147 -1.33 -1.40 14.60
N SER A 148 -1.28 -0.11 14.92
CA SER A 148 -1.95 0.91 14.10
C SER A 148 -1.32 2.30 14.21
N VAL A 149 -1.50 3.09 13.16
CA VAL A 149 -1.20 4.52 13.10
C VAL A 149 -2.32 5.25 12.35
N GLN A 150 -2.44 6.57 12.52
CA GLN A 150 -3.47 7.35 11.86
C GLN A 150 -3.09 8.82 11.72
N CYS A 151 -3.69 9.48 10.73
CA CYS A 151 -3.87 10.92 10.74
C CYS A 151 -5.29 11.24 10.25
N THR A 152 -6.13 11.71 11.16
CA THR A 152 -7.56 11.99 10.90
C THR A 152 -7.88 13.47 10.78
N GLY A 153 -6.90 14.33 11.04
CA GLY A 153 -6.98 15.78 10.91
C GLY A 153 -5.58 16.39 10.95
N THR A 154 -5.44 17.64 10.51
CA THR A 154 -4.16 18.35 10.55
C THR A 154 -4.07 19.27 11.78
N PRO A 155 -2.89 19.42 12.41
CA PRO A 155 -1.63 18.73 12.08
C PRO A 155 -1.66 17.23 12.44
N CYS A 156 -0.94 16.41 11.67
CA CYS A 156 -0.75 14.99 11.99
C CYS A 156 0.19 14.83 13.19
N ASP A 157 -0.05 13.81 14.01
CA ASP A 157 0.84 13.43 15.12
C ASP A 157 2.11 12.78 14.56
N ALA A 158 3.27 13.40 14.80
CA ALA A 158 4.58 12.92 14.37
C ALA A 158 4.96 11.54 14.96
N SER A 159 4.35 11.13 16.08
CA SER A 159 4.54 9.77 16.61
C SER A 159 3.77 8.69 15.82
N GLN A 160 2.86 9.10 14.94
CA GLN A 160 2.01 8.21 14.15
C GLN A 160 2.28 8.30 12.64
N VAL A 161 2.72 9.46 12.15
CA VAL A 161 2.91 9.71 10.73
C VAL A 161 4.23 10.42 10.51
N TYR A 162 5.02 9.99 9.53
CA TYR A 162 6.20 10.73 9.10
C TYR A 162 5.80 12.13 8.62
N THR A 163 6.20 13.15 9.36
CA THR A 163 5.93 14.56 9.02
C THR A 163 7.15 15.29 8.43
N TYR A 164 8.34 14.72 8.59
CA TYR A 164 9.61 15.16 8.02
C TYR A 164 10.52 13.93 7.81
N THR A 165 11.65 14.13 7.11
CA THR A 165 12.63 13.05 6.89
C THR A 165 13.28 12.63 8.22
N ASP A 166 13.53 11.33 8.40
CA ASP A 166 14.16 10.76 9.61
C ASP A 166 13.30 10.78 10.89
N ASP A 167 11.98 10.91 10.76
CA ASP A 167 11.04 10.77 11.87
C ASP A 167 10.79 9.29 12.25
N TYR A 168 11.82 8.61 12.73
CA TYR A 168 11.77 7.17 13.02
C TYR A 168 10.76 6.77 14.12
N ALA A 169 10.17 7.74 14.83
CA ALA A 169 9.12 7.49 15.82
C ALA A 169 7.80 6.99 15.18
N ALA A 170 7.57 7.32 13.91
CA ALA A 170 6.40 6.89 13.15
C ALA A 170 6.56 5.50 12.49
N ASP A 171 7.77 4.97 12.40
CA ASP A 171 8.02 3.65 11.81
C ASP A 171 7.38 2.55 12.65
N ARG A 172 6.77 1.58 11.96
CA ARG A 172 6.30 0.34 12.55
C ARG A 172 6.91 -0.81 11.77
N ASN A 173 6.99 -1.96 12.41
CA ASN A 173 7.36 -3.18 11.71
C ASN A 173 6.57 -4.37 12.23
N SER A 174 6.19 -5.25 11.31
CA SER A 174 5.44 -6.45 11.58
C SER A 174 6.13 -7.66 10.98
N ALA A 175 5.76 -8.87 11.43
CA ALA A 175 6.21 -10.09 10.77
C ALA A 175 5.84 -10.07 9.28
N LEU A 176 6.47 -10.89 8.45
CA LEU A 176 6.04 -11.04 7.07
C LEU A 176 4.60 -11.60 6.97
N GLY A 177 3.97 -11.45 5.80
CA GLY A 177 2.66 -12.03 5.52
C GLY A 177 1.45 -11.33 6.15
N GLN A 178 1.60 -10.14 6.74
CA GLN A 178 0.48 -9.43 7.37
C GLN A 178 -0.52 -8.85 6.36
N THR A 179 -1.72 -8.56 6.86
CA THR A 179 -2.69 -7.69 6.19
C THR A 179 -2.63 -6.28 6.78
N TYR A 180 -2.41 -5.29 5.91
CA TYR A 180 -2.43 -3.87 6.22
C TYR A 180 -3.73 -3.27 5.70
N THR A 181 -4.59 -2.81 6.61
CA THR A 181 -5.89 -2.23 6.26
C THR A 181 -5.85 -0.70 6.36
N HIS A 182 -5.96 -0.04 5.22
CA HIS A 182 -6.28 1.38 5.09
C HIS A 182 -7.77 1.59 5.28
N THR A 183 -8.13 2.35 6.31
CA THR A 183 -9.49 2.81 6.54
C THR A 183 -9.55 4.30 6.25
N PHE A 184 -10.31 4.66 5.21
CA PHE A 184 -10.58 6.05 4.84
C PHE A 184 -11.81 6.56 5.59
N CYS A 185 -11.72 7.77 6.15
CA CYS A 185 -12.71 8.35 7.06
C CYS A 185 -13.08 7.44 8.25
N PRO A 186 -12.08 6.98 9.04
CA PRO A 186 -12.29 6.10 10.18
C PRO A 186 -13.03 6.77 11.35
#